data_AF-A0A5J5FDN4-F1
#
_entry.id   AF-A0A5J5FDN4-F1
#
_cell.length_a   1.000
_cell.length_b   1.000
_cell.length_c   1.000
_cell.angle_alpha   90.00
_cell.angle_beta   90.00
_cell.angle_gamma   90.00
#
_symmetry.space_group_name_H-M   'P 1'
#
loop_
_entity.id
_entity.type
_entity.pdbx_description
1 polymer ?
#
loop_
_entity_poly.entity_id
_entity_poly.type
_entity_poly.pdbx_seq_one_letter_code
_entity_poly.pdbx_strand_id
1 'polypeptide(L)' 'MGRSTPSTRQSLDILISGMEEMKKVMRTRDAEILQDLIKLGRMHAAEISYAGIDVELGFLISVLIEVVKRTSMPGDRTG' A
#
# COMPACT_ATOMS: atom_id res chain seq x y z
N MET A 1 -3.45 -22.77 22.87
CA MET A 1 -3.18 -21.33 22.66
C MET A 1 -3.42 -21.03 21.19
N GLY A 2 -4.60 -20.51 20.84
CA GLY A 2 -4.96 -20.23 19.45
C GLY A 2 -4.18 -19.02 18.94
N ARG A 3 -3.37 -19.20 17.88
CA ARG A 3 -2.81 -18.07 17.15
C ARG A 3 -3.97 -17.29 16.56
N SER A 4 -4.23 -16.09 17.06
CA SER A 4 -5.21 -15.17 16.50
C SER A 4 -4.84 -14.85 15.06
N THR A 5 -5.70 -15.18 14.10
CA THR A 5 -5.56 -14.72 12.71
C THR A 5 -5.50 -13.19 12.71
N PRO A 6 -4.48 -12.56 12.13
CA PRO A 6 -4.39 -11.12 12.06
C PRO A 6 -5.59 -10.54 11.30
N SER A 7 -6.12 -9.42 11.79
CA SER A 7 -7.07 -8.61 11.02
C SER A 7 -6.40 -8.02 9.78
N THR A 8 -7.17 -7.66 8.75
CA THR A 8 -6.65 -6.98 7.54
C THR A 8 -5.78 -5.78 7.87
N ARG A 9 -6.16 -5.00 8.89
CA ARG A 9 -5.38 -3.86 9.36
C ARG A 9 -4.02 -4.28 9.92
N GLN A 10 -3.99 -5.32 10.75
CA GLN A 10 -2.73 -5.86 11.30
C GLN A 10 -1.85 -6.43 10.19
N SER A 11 -2.42 -7.15 9.24
CA SER A 11 -1.68 -7.66 8.07
C SER A 11 -1.11 -6.52 7.22
N LEU A 12 -1.86 -5.43 7.01
CA LEU A 12 -1.37 -4.24 6.32
C LEU A 12 -0.20 -3.58 7.06
N ASP A 13 -0.30 -3.45 8.39
CA ASP A 13 0.77 -2.86 9.19
C ASP A 13 2.05 -3.73 9.18
N ILE A 14 1.90 -5.07 9.17
CA ILE A 14 3.02 -6.01 9.01
C ILE A 14 3.66 -5.85 7.63
N LEU A 15 2.86 -5.83 6.58
CA LEU A 15 3.31 -5.67 5.20
C LEU A 15 4.09 -4.34 5.03
N ILE A 16 3.54 -3.24 5.55
CA ILE A 16 4.19 -1.92 5.52
C ILE A 16 5.50 -1.93 6.31
N SER A 17 5.52 -2.56 7.49
CA SER A 17 6.74 -2.68 8.30
C SER A 17 7.84 -3.43 7.53
N GLY A 18 7.48 -4.49 6.79
CA GLY A 18 8.42 -5.19 5.90
C GLY A 18 8.98 -4.30 4.79
N MET A 19 8.15 -3.43 4.19
CA MET A 19 8.61 -2.47 3.19
C MET A 19 9.50 -1.36 3.79
N GLU A 20 9.23 -0.92 5.03
CA GLU A 20 10.08 0.04 5.73
C GLU A 20 11.46 -0.53 6.04
N GLU A 21 11.57 -1.82 6.36
CA GLU A 21 12.87 -2.50 6.46
C GLU A 21 13.58 -2.57 5.10
N MET A 22 12.85 -2.83 4.02
CA MET A 22 13.43 -2.86 2.66
C MET A 22 14.04 -1.51 2.27
N LYS A 23 13.43 -0.38 2.66
CA LYS A 23 13.97 0.97 2.40
C LYS A 23 15.40 1.17 2.93
N LYS A 24 15.78 0.50 4.03
CA LYS A 24 17.10 0.67 4.67
C LYS A 24 18.27 0.20 3.79
N VAL A 25 18.01 -0.68 2.83
CA VAL A 25 19.03 -1.22 1.91
C VAL A 25 18.89 -0.69 0.48
N MET A 26 17.91 0.19 0.25
CA MET A 26 17.67 0.80 -1.07
C MET A 26 18.49 2.07 -1.25
N ARG A 27 18.71 2.45 -2.50
CA ARG A 27 19.22 3.79 -2.83
C ARG A 27 18.17 4.83 -2.39
N THR A 28 18.62 6.00 -1.96
CA THR A 28 17.73 7.08 -1.45
C THR A 28 16.53 7.34 -2.35
N ARG A 29 16.76 7.50 -3.65
CA ARG A 29 15.70 7.75 -4.64
C ARG A 29 14.66 6.63 -4.70
N ASP A 30 15.10 5.37 -4.64
CA ASP A 30 14.18 4.23 -4.72
C ASP A 30 13.40 4.05 -3.41
N ALA A 31 14.04 4.37 -2.27
CA ALA A 31 13.39 4.39 -0.96
C ALA A 31 12.31 5.48 -0.85
N GLU A 32 12.54 6.65 -1.46
CA GLU A 32 11.53 7.71 -1.57
C GLU A 32 10.34 7.28 -2.43
N ILE A 33 10.60 6.64 -3.58
CA ILE A 33 9.52 6.09 -4.42
C ILE A 33 8.72 5.05 -3.64
N LEU A 34 9.39 4.12 -2.95
CA LEU A 34 8.70 3.11 -2.14
C LEU A 34 7.88 3.75 -1.02
N GLN A 35 8.38 4.80 -0.37
CA GLN A 35 7.62 5.54 0.63
C GLN A 35 6.32 6.12 0.05
N ASP A 36 6.35 6.62 -1.17
CA ASP A 36 5.14 7.14 -1.82
C ASP A 36 4.18 6.01 -2.20
N LEU A 37 4.67 4.88 -2.71
CA LEU A 37 3.83 3.69 -2.97
C LEU A 37 3.14 3.18 -1.68
N ILE A 38 3.83 3.19 -0.54
CA ILE A 38 3.23 2.87 0.77
C ILE A 38 2.07 3.80 1.08
N LYS A 39 2.21 5.10 0.86
CA LYS A 39 1.12 6.06 1.10
C LYS A 39 -0.08 5.76 0.19
N LEU A 40 0.16 5.48 -1.10
CA LEU A 40 -0.90 5.18 -2.07
C LEU A 40 -1.67 3.91 -1.69
N GLY A 41 -0.97 2.82 -1.37
CA GLY A 41 -1.60 1.56 -1.02
C GLY A 41 -2.44 1.64 0.26
N ARG A 42 -2.11 2.55 1.19
CA ARG A 42 -2.90 2.78 2.42
C ARG A 42 -4.24 3.48 2.19
N MET A 43 -4.39 4.24 1.10
CA MET A 43 -5.60 5.04 0.84
C MET A 43 -6.87 4.19 0.75
N HIS A 44 -6.72 2.94 0.33
CA HIS A 44 -7.82 2.00 0.05
C HIS A 44 -7.91 0.86 1.09
N ALA A 45 -7.27 1.00 2.26
CA ALA A 45 -7.25 -0.04 3.28
C ALA A 45 -8.65 -0.54 3.72
N ALA A 46 -9.64 0.35 3.72
CA ALA A 46 -11.03 0.00 4.03
C ALA A 46 -11.65 -0.90 2.95
N GLU A 47 -11.35 -0.65 1.67
CA GLU A 47 -11.84 -1.42 0.54
C GLU A 47 -11.24 -2.83 0.53
N ILE A 48 -9.94 -2.95 0.84
CA ILE A 48 -9.25 -4.25 1.01
C ILE A 48 -9.93 -5.06 2.12
N SER A 49 -10.19 -4.42 3.26
CA SER A 49 -10.86 -5.07 4.40
C SER A 49 -12.29 -5.49 4.08
N TYR A 50 -13.03 -4.69 3.32
CA TYR A 50 -14.40 -4.98 2.94
C TYR A 50 -14.48 -6.13 1.92
N ALA A 51 -13.58 -6.14 0.94
CA ALA A 51 -13.58 -7.14 -0.13
C ALA A 51 -13.15 -8.55 0.36
N GLY A 52 -12.56 -8.67 1.55
CA GLY A 52 -12.09 -9.95 2.09
C GLY A 52 -11.00 -10.60 1.25
N ILE A 53 -10.30 -9.81 0.42
CA ILE A 53 -9.19 -10.26 -0.42
C ILE A 53 -7.91 -10.34 0.39
N ASP A 54 -6.94 -11.08 -0.16
CA ASP A 54 -5.57 -11.11 0.34
C ASP A 54 -4.99 -9.69 0.42
N VAL A 55 -4.24 -9.41 1.49
CA VAL A 55 -3.80 -8.05 1.81
C VAL A 55 -2.73 -7.56 0.85
N GLU A 56 -1.82 -8.44 0.45
CA GLU A 56 -0.75 -8.16 -0.49
C GLU A 56 -1.33 -7.85 -1.87
N LEU A 57 -2.28 -8.67 -2.32
CA LEU A 57 -3.01 -8.42 -3.57
C LEU A 57 -3.81 -7.10 -3.50
N GLY A 58 -4.54 -6.88 -2.42
CA GLY A 58 -5.32 -5.67 -2.22
C GLY A 58 -4.46 -4.42 -2.23
N PHE A 59 -3.34 -4.43 -1.50
CA PHE A 59 -2.39 -3.33 -1.46
C PHE A 59 -1.82 -3.01 -2.86
N LEU A 60 -1.44 -4.04 -3.63
CA LEU A 60 -0.96 -3.86 -5.00
C LEU A 60 -2.03 -3.21 -5.90
N ILE A 61 -3.26 -3.71 -5.85
CA ILE A 61 -4.38 -3.14 -6.61
C ILE A 61 -4.59 -1.67 -6.24
N SER A 62 -4.58 -1.34 -4.95
CA SER A 62 -4.72 0.02 -4.44
C SER A 62 -3.64 0.96 -4.99
N VAL A 63 -2.38 0.51 -4.99
CA VAL A 63 -1.27 1.27 -5.59
C VAL A 63 -1.50 1.48 -7.08
N LEU A 64 -1.91 0.45 -7.82
CA LEU A 64 -2.15 0.53 -9.26
C LEU A 64 -3.29 1.49 -9.61
N ILE A 65 -4.39 1.48 -8.86
CA ILE A 65 -5.50 2.43 -9.03
C ILE A 65 -4.99 3.86 -8.92
N GLU A 66 -4.22 4.13 -7.87
CA GLU A 66 -3.68 5.44 -7.59
C GLU A 66 -2.63 5.90 -8.63
N VAL A 67 -1.81 4.98 -9.15
CA VAL A 67 -0.89 5.25 -10.26
C VAL A 67 -1.67 5.57 -11.53
N VAL A 68 -2.67 4.76 -11.90
CA VAL A 68 -3.49 4.96 -13.09
C VAL A 68 -4.25 6.29 -13.02
N LYS A 69 -4.84 6.65 -11.87
CA LYS A 69 -5.49 7.96 -11.69
C LYS A 69 -4.54 9.12 -12.01
N ARG A 70 -3.29 9.06 -11.55
CA ARG A 70 -2.29 10.11 -11.77
C ARG A 70 -1.74 10.17 -13.19
N THR A 71 -1.71 9.04 -13.91
CA THR A 71 -1.13 8.98 -15.27
C THR A 71 -2.19 9.09 -16.37
N SER A 72 -3.42 8.68 -16.11
CA SER A 72 -4.53 8.70 -17.07
C SER A 72 -5.39 9.97 -17.01
N MET A 73 -5.26 10.80 -15.97
CA MET A 73 -5.98 12.08 -15.85
C MET A 73 -4.99 13.25 -15.81
N PRO A 74 -4.66 13.87 -16.96
CA PRO A 74 -3.79 15.05 -17.00
C PRO A 74 -4.37 16.32 -16.34
N GLY A 75 -5.60 16.27 -15.78
CA GLY A 75 -6.37 17.44 -15.36
C GLY A 75 -6.52 17.68 -13.85
N ASP A 76 -6.40 16.67 -12.97
CA ASP A 76 -6.69 16.82 -11.53
C ASP A 76 -5.44 17.21 -10.72
N ARG A 77 -4.68 18.20 -11.19
CA ARG A 77 -3.57 18.81 -10.45
C ARG A 77 -3.97 20.01 -9.59
N THR A 78 -5.26 20.25 -9.37
CA THR A 78 -5.75 21.34 -8.53
C THR A 78 -6.85 20.85 -7.60
N GLY A 79 -6.47 20.61 -6.35
CA GLY A 79 -7.33 20.37 -5.20
C GLY A 79 -6.51 20.48 -3.93
#